data_AF-A0AAU5MEX8-F1
#
_entry.id   AF-A0AAU5MEX8-F1
#
_cell.length_a   1.000
_cell.length_b   1.000
_cell.length_c   1.000
_cell.angle_alpha   90.00
_cell.angle_beta   90.00
_cell.angle_gamma   90.00
#
_symmetry.space_group_name_H-M   'P 1'
#
loop_
_entity.id
_entity.type
_entity.pdbx_description
1 polymer ?
#
loop_
_entity_poly.entity_id
_entity_poly.type
_entity_poly.pdbx_seq_one_letter_code
_entity_poly.pdbx_strand_id
1 'polypeptide(L)'
;MSDPSGEGHGTLMAGDGQDPDDQLGARAGAGRGATYRRGGLLAGQACLLIGAGVGVLAFGWVGAGLSFYLTTVDPRGGIELGKPLDPTWAALVLWMVVTLVATTGLPRRREGSKAGGKSWRRARGGAGAAVVQGVGGAIVIGGTLLGYLLSHPYTFGGSDTPCTSASCWPQRPQALALTVPGLAAGLALIVMAFLVNRLPWWIRAVVPAAVWLLLLSLQYGIWDATLLPIFQGPPR
;
A
#
# COMPACT_ATOMS: atom_id res chain seq x y z
N MET A 1 37.74 28.31 58.46
CA MET A 1 36.81 27.16 58.45
C MET A 1 37.09 26.41 57.16
N SER A 2 38.21 25.71 57.02
CA SER A 2 38.74 24.56 57.81
C SER A 2 37.98 23.28 57.46
N ASP A 3 38.68 22.46 56.66
CA ASP A 3 38.53 21.06 56.20
C ASP A 3 37.92 20.06 57.21
N PRO A 4 37.42 18.85 56.82
CA PRO A 4 38.23 17.86 56.08
C PRO A 4 37.55 16.97 55.03
N SER A 5 38.30 16.73 53.94
CA SER A 5 38.73 15.42 53.43
C SER A 5 38.06 14.16 54.02
N GLY A 6 37.35 13.42 53.16
CA GLY A 6 36.94 12.03 53.39
C GLY A 6 37.58 11.11 52.36
N GLU A 7 38.74 10.55 52.70
CA GLU A 7 39.35 9.39 52.05
C GLU A 7 38.45 8.16 52.25
N GLY A 8 38.06 7.52 51.14
CA GLY A 8 37.26 6.30 51.13
C GLY A 8 38.00 5.20 50.38
N HIS A 9 38.52 4.26 51.16
CA HIS A 9 39.32 3.10 50.81
C HIS A 9 38.93 2.34 49.54
N GLY A 10 39.99 1.94 48.81
CA GLY A 10 39.92 0.98 47.73
C GLY A 10 39.34 -0.37 48.14
N THR A 11 38.51 -0.91 47.27
CA THR A 11 38.14 -2.32 47.29
C THR A 11 38.71 -2.95 46.01
N LEU A 12 39.87 -3.58 46.15
CA LEU A 12 40.43 -4.53 45.21
C LEU A 12 39.47 -5.72 45.16
N MET A 13 38.52 -5.71 44.22
CA MET A 13 37.72 -6.89 43.92
C MET A 13 38.57 -7.84 43.08
N ALA A 14 38.68 -9.06 43.62
CA ALA A 14 39.36 -10.20 43.07
C ALA A 14 39.04 -10.38 41.58
N GLY A 15 40.10 -10.62 40.80
CA GLY A 15 39.95 -11.12 39.44
C GLY A 15 39.32 -12.50 39.49
N ASP A 16 38.05 -12.56 39.12
CA ASP A 16 37.40 -13.81 38.75
C ASP A 16 38.19 -14.37 37.55
N GLY A 17 38.83 -15.50 37.79
CA GLY A 17 39.45 -16.32 36.76
C GLY A 17 38.37 -16.76 35.79
N GLN A 18 38.20 -15.99 34.73
CA GLN A 18 37.24 -16.30 33.67
C GLN A 18 37.80 -17.48 32.87
N ASP A 19 37.17 -18.62 33.08
CA ASP A 19 37.50 -19.91 32.49
C ASP A 19 37.56 -19.79 30.96
N PRO A 20 38.72 -20.01 30.30
CA PRO A 20 38.87 -19.83 28.85
C PRO A 20 37.97 -20.75 28.02
N ASP A 21 37.41 -21.80 28.63
CA ASP A 21 36.51 -22.75 27.96
C ASP A 21 35.09 -22.18 27.73
N ASP A 22 34.64 -21.20 28.53
CA ASP A 22 33.34 -20.54 28.33
C ASP A 22 33.32 -19.59 27.11
N GLN A 23 34.50 -19.10 26.68
CA GLN A 23 34.60 -18.22 25.49
C GLN A 23 34.49 -19.00 24.17
N LEU A 24 34.85 -20.28 24.15
CA LEU A 24 34.76 -21.14 22.96
C LEU A 24 33.31 -21.53 22.65
N GLY A 25 32.48 -21.76 23.68
CA GLY A 25 31.04 -22.00 23.51
C GLY A 25 30.26 -20.80 22.97
N ALA A 26 30.59 -19.59 23.44
CA ALA A 26 29.92 -18.36 23.03
C ALA A 26 30.15 -17.99 21.55
N ARG A 27 31.35 -18.27 21.00
CA ARG A 27 31.66 -18.03 19.58
C ARG A 27 30.97 -19.02 18.64
N ALA A 28 30.78 -20.27 19.06
CA ALA A 28 30.09 -21.28 18.26
C ALA A 28 28.55 -21.09 18.21
N GLY A 29 27.96 -20.44 19.22
CA GLY A 29 26.53 -20.10 19.26
C GLY A 29 26.16 -18.86 18.42
N ALA A 30 27.05 -17.86 18.36
CA ALA A 30 26.82 -16.62 17.62
C ALA A 30 26.67 -16.85 16.10
N GLY A 31 27.35 -17.85 15.54
CA GLY A 31 27.28 -18.19 14.11
C GLY A 31 25.92 -18.75 13.66
N ARG A 32 25.25 -19.54 14.51
CA ARG A 32 23.94 -20.16 14.19
C ARG A 32 22.77 -19.17 14.27
N GLY A 33 22.84 -18.18 15.17
CA GLY A 33 21.83 -17.14 15.27
C GLY A 33 21.81 -16.18 14.07
N ALA A 34 22.99 -15.90 13.49
CA ALA A 34 23.13 -14.99 12.36
C ALA A 34 22.57 -15.57 11.04
N THR A 35 22.74 -16.87 10.80
CA THR A 35 22.20 -17.57 9.62
C THR A 35 20.69 -17.75 9.69
N TYR A 36 20.12 -18.06 10.86
CA TYR A 36 18.66 -18.14 11.02
C TYR A 36 17.96 -16.79 10.80
N ARG A 37 18.60 -15.68 11.23
CA ARG A 37 18.12 -14.32 10.97
C ARG A 37 18.11 -13.94 9.48
N ARG A 38 19.09 -14.41 8.69
CA ARG A 38 19.14 -14.16 7.24
C ARG A 38 18.07 -14.94 6.48
N GLY A 39 17.80 -16.19 6.86
CA GLY A 39 16.75 -17.01 6.24
C GLY A 39 15.35 -16.42 6.41
N GLY A 40 15.02 -15.96 7.64
CA GLY A 40 13.74 -15.29 7.91
C GLY A 40 13.57 -13.95 7.18
N LEU A 41 14.66 -13.23 6.92
CA LEU A 41 14.62 -11.97 6.17
C LEU A 41 14.31 -12.20 4.69
N LEU A 42 14.92 -13.21 4.07
CA LEU A 42 14.69 -13.57 2.66
C LEU A 42 13.27 -14.13 2.44
N ALA A 43 12.78 -14.99 3.34
CA ALA A 43 11.42 -15.48 3.29
C ALA A 43 10.39 -14.33 3.45
N GLY A 44 10.65 -13.40 4.36
CA GLY A 44 9.82 -12.20 4.52
C GLY A 44 9.80 -11.30 3.29
N GLN A 45 10.95 -11.12 2.62
CA GLN A 45 11.05 -10.36 1.37
C GLN A 45 10.34 -11.06 0.20
N ALA A 46 10.47 -12.40 0.09
CA ALA A 46 9.78 -13.17 -0.93
C ALA A 46 8.26 -13.13 -0.76
N CYS A 47 7.75 -13.28 0.47
CA CYS A 47 6.31 -13.12 0.75
C CYS A 47 5.82 -11.70 0.45
N LEU A 48 6.65 -10.68 0.70
CA LEU A 48 6.32 -9.29 0.34
C LEU A 48 6.27 -9.08 -1.17
N LEU A 49 7.21 -9.64 -1.93
CA LEU A 49 7.22 -9.54 -3.40
C LEU A 49 6.07 -10.34 -4.04
N ILE A 50 5.72 -11.50 -3.48
CA ILE A 50 4.57 -12.28 -3.95
C ILE A 50 3.27 -11.55 -3.62
N GLY A 51 3.11 -11.07 -2.38
CA GLY A 51 1.98 -10.23 -2.00
C GLY A 51 1.88 -8.95 -2.84
N ALA A 52 3.04 -8.39 -3.23
CA ALA A 52 3.12 -7.25 -4.13
C ALA A 52 2.64 -7.58 -5.53
N GLY A 53 3.11 -8.67 -6.13
CA GLY A 53 2.68 -9.09 -7.46
C GLY A 53 1.19 -9.41 -7.51
N VAL A 54 0.68 -10.11 -6.51
CA VAL A 54 -0.77 -10.37 -6.36
C VAL A 54 -1.54 -9.05 -6.19
N GLY A 55 -1.00 -8.12 -5.41
CA GLY A 55 -1.57 -6.78 -5.23
C GLY A 55 -1.68 -5.99 -6.53
N VAL A 56 -0.63 -5.97 -7.36
CA VAL A 56 -0.62 -5.29 -8.68
C VAL A 56 -1.74 -5.84 -9.56
N LEU A 57 -1.81 -7.18 -9.68
CA LEU A 57 -2.79 -7.84 -10.52
C LEU A 57 -4.22 -7.62 -10.01
N ALA A 58 -4.43 -7.74 -8.70
CA ALA A 58 -5.73 -7.50 -8.09
C ALA A 58 -6.19 -6.04 -8.26
N PHE A 59 -5.30 -5.05 -8.08
CA PHE A 59 -5.67 -3.64 -8.20
C PHE A 59 -6.02 -3.26 -9.63
N GLY A 60 -5.20 -3.67 -10.60
CA GLY A 60 -5.47 -3.40 -12.01
C GLY A 60 -6.75 -4.08 -12.48
N TRP A 61 -6.96 -5.35 -12.10
CA TRP A 61 -8.15 -6.11 -12.44
C TRP A 61 -9.43 -5.52 -11.85
N VAL A 62 -9.42 -5.19 -10.55
CA VAL A 62 -10.61 -4.63 -9.89
C VAL A 62 -10.88 -3.21 -10.38
N GLY A 63 -9.84 -2.40 -10.61
CA GLY A 63 -10.00 -1.07 -11.22
C GLY A 63 -10.66 -1.14 -12.60
N ALA A 64 -10.20 -2.07 -13.44
CA ALA A 64 -10.85 -2.35 -14.73
C ALA A 64 -12.29 -2.85 -14.53
N GLY A 65 -12.52 -3.78 -13.59
CA GLY A 65 -13.83 -4.27 -13.21
C GLY A 65 -14.83 -3.17 -12.86
N LEU A 66 -14.41 -2.19 -12.06
CA LEU A 66 -15.21 -1.04 -11.65
C LEU A 66 -15.49 -0.08 -12.80
N SER A 67 -14.62 0.00 -13.81
CA SER A 67 -14.86 0.86 -14.98
C SER A 67 -16.04 0.40 -15.84
N PHE A 68 -16.38 -0.89 -15.84
CA PHE A 68 -17.54 -1.41 -16.60
C PHE A 68 -18.90 -0.93 -16.06
N TYR A 69 -18.95 -0.30 -14.89
CA TYR A 69 -20.17 0.25 -14.30
C TYR A 69 -20.35 1.74 -14.60
N LEU A 70 -19.36 2.38 -15.22
CA LEU A 70 -19.43 3.76 -15.66
C LEU A 70 -19.79 3.80 -17.14
N THR A 71 -20.56 4.80 -17.56
CA THR A 71 -20.82 5.03 -18.97
C THR A 71 -19.53 5.50 -19.65
N THR A 72 -19.22 4.97 -20.82
CA THR A 72 -17.98 5.28 -21.52
C THR A 72 -18.27 5.78 -22.92
N VAL A 73 -17.54 6.80 -23.37
CA VAL A 73 -17.62 7.25 -24.76
C VAL A 73 -16.73 6.35 -25.59
N ASP A 74 -17.32 5.68 -26.57
CA ASP A 74 -16.55 4.91 -27.56
C ASP A 74 -15.91 5.91 -28.54
N PRO A 75 -14.58 5.88 -28.75
CA PRO A 75 -13.91 6.66 -29.79
C PRO A 75 -14.47 6.43 -31.21
N ARG A 76 -15.25 5.38 -31.45
CA ARG A 76 -15.91 5.10 -32.75
C ARG A 76 -17.21 5.87 -32.96
N GLY A 77 -17.66 6.61 -31.95
CA GLY A 77 -18.96 7.28 -31.96
C GLY A 77 -20.01 6.41 -31.31
N GLY A 78 -20.22 6.62 -30.01
CA GLY A 78 -21.22 5.91 -29.24
C GLY A 78 -21.05 6.17 -27.75
N ILE A 79 -22.11 5.90 -27.00
CA ILE A 79 -22.06 5.85 -25.55
C ILE A 79 -22.31 4.40 -25.17
N GLU A 80 -21.29 3.75 -24.63
CA GLU A 80 -21.43 2.44 -24.00
C GLU A 80 -22.03 2.68 -22.61
N LEU A 81 -23.23 2.15 -22.40
CA LEU A 81 -23.88 2.26 -21.11
C LEU A 81 -23.17 1.37 -20.08
N GLY A 82 -22.88 1.94 -18.91
CA GLY A 82 -22.34 1.20 -17.79
C GLY A 82 -23.32 0.13 -17.32
N LYS A 83 -22.79 -0.96 -16.77
CA LYS A 83 -23.59 -2.01 -16.13
C LYS A 83 -24.34 -1.45 -14.92
N PRO A 84 -25.57 -1.93 -14.64
CA PRO A 84 -26.26 -1.56 -13.41
C PRO A 84 -25.46 -2.01 -12.19
N LEU A 85 -25.49 -1.22 -11.11
CA LEU A 85 -24.83 -1.57 -9.85
C LEU A 85 -25.45 -2.86 -9.29
N ASP A 86 -24.63 -3.90 -9.19
CA ASP A 86 -25.01 -5.23 -8.75
C ASP A 86 -24.19 -5.65 -7.50
N PRO A 87 -24.49 -6.79 -6.86
CA PRO A 87 -23.70 -7.27 -5.72
C PRO A 87 -22.21 -7.51 -6.07
N THR A 88 -21.90 -7.78 -7.34
CA THR A 88 -20.52 -7.94 -7.82
C THR A 88 -19.73 -6.63 -7.64
N TRP A 89 -20.33 -5.48 -7.96
CA TRP A 89 -19.71 -4.16 -7.72
C TRP A 89 -19.37 -3.96 -6.23
N ALA A 90 -20.31 -4.27 -5.34
CA ALA A 90 -20.10 -4.14 -3.90
C ALA A 90 -18.97 -5.07 -3.41
N ALA A 91 -18.90 -6.29 -3.95
CA ALA A 91 -17.82 -7.23 -3.64
C ALA A 91 -16.45 -6.72 -4.10
N LEU A 92 -16.36 -6.12 -5.29
CA LEU A 92 -15.14 -5.49 -5.82
C LEU A 92 -14.69 -4.32 -4.94
N VAL A 93 -15.61 -3.45 -4.53
CA VAL A 93 -15.33 -2.33 -3.60
C VAL A 93 -14.82 -2.85 -2.26
N LEU A 94 -15.51 -3.84 -1.67
CA LEU A 94 -15.10 -4.44 -0.40
C LEU A 94 -13.71 -5.07 -0.51
N TRP A 95 -13.43 -5.79 -1.59
CA TRP A 95 -12.13 -6.41 -1.84
C TRP A 95 -11.00 -5.38 -1.91
N MET A 96 -11.22 -4.24 -2.59
CA MET A 96 -10.25 -3.13 -2.64
C MET A 96 -9.99 -2.53 -1.26
N VAL A 97 -11.05 -2.30 -0.47
CA VAL A 97 -10.91 -1.78 0.89
C VAL A 97 -10.08 -2.73 1.75
N VAL A 98 -10.38 -4.04 1.70
CA VAL A 98 -9.62 -5.06 2.43
C VAL A 98 -8.16 -5.09 1.99
N THR A 99 -7.90 -4.99 0.69
CA THR A 99 -6.54 -4.98 0.12
C THR A 99 -5.77 -3.75 0.60
N LEU A 100 -6.37 -2.55 0.54
CA LEU A 100 -5.75 -1.32 1.04
C LEU A 100 -5.42 -1.42 2.53
N VAL A 101 -6.35 -1.93 3.35
CA VAL A 101 -6.11 -2.13 4.78
C VAL A 101 -4.97 -3.14 5.00
N ALA A 102 -4.94 -4.24 4.26
CA ALA A 102 -3.89 -5.26 4.37
C ALA A 102 -2.49 -4.71 4.01
N THR A 103 -2.39 -3.82 3.02
CA THR A 103 -1.11 -3.20 2.63
C THR A 103 -0.50 -2.29 3.70
N THR A 104 -1.26 -1.90 4.72
CA THR A 104 -0.74 -1.06 5.82
C THR A 104 0.13 -1.82 6.82
N GLY A 105 0.14 -3.16 6.71
CA GLY A 105 0.91 -4.06 7.55
C GLY A 105 0.28 -4.30 8.92
N LEU A 106 0.69 -5.37 9.59
CA LEU A 106 0.17 -5.71 10.92
C LEU A 106 0.82 -4.84 12.01
N PRO A 107 0.06 -4.41 13.03
CA PRO A 107 0.62 -3.73 14.18
C PRO A 107 1.54 -4.69 14.95
N ARG A 108 2.78 -4.26 15.22
CA ARG A 108 3.71 -5.02 16.05
C ARG A 108 3.28 -4.90 17.51
N ARG A 109 2.95 -6.02 18.14
CA ARG A 109 2.84 -6.09 19.60
C ARG A 109 4.23 -5.86 20.18
N ARG A 110 4.37 -4.91 21.11
CA ARG A 110 5.63 -4.63 21.79
C ARG A 110 5.97 -5.82 22.68
N GLU A 111 6.86 -6.68 22.18
CA GLU A 111 7.43 -7.83 22.88
C GLU A 111 8.11 -7.31 24.16
N GLY A 112 7.56 -7.65 25.33
CA GLY A 112 8.02 -7.17 26.64
C GLY A 112 6.98 -6.36 27.45
N SER A 113 5.86 -5.94 26.87
CA SER A 113 4.78 -5.36 27.68
C SER A 113 3.94 -6.49 28.30
N LYS A 114 4.31 -6.92 29.52
CA LYS A 114 3.53 -7.83 30.37
C LYS A 114 2.18 -7.23 30.82
N ALA A 115 1.89 -5.98 30.48
CA ALA A 115 0.63 -5.33 30.80
C ALA A 115 -0.42 -5.70 29.74
N GLY A 116 -1.38 -6.54 30.11
CA GLY A 116 -2.53 -7.01 29.32
C GLY A 116 -3.55 -5.93 28.90
N GLY A 117 -3.09 -4.74 28.50
CA GLY A 117 -3.92 -3.67 27.98
C GLY A 117 -4.26 -3.89 26.51
N LYS A 118 -5.52 -4.24 26.22
CA LYS A 118 -6.12 -4.55 24.90
C LYS A 118 -6.13 -3.40 23.87
N SER A 119 -5.26 -2.40 23.95
CA SER A 119 -5.36 -1.21 23.09
C SER A 119 -4.50 -1.32 21.82
N TRP A 120 -4.92 -2.17 20.88
CA TRP A 120 -4.38 -2.21 19.51
C TRP A 120 -4.43 -0.84 18.82
N ARG A 121 -5.34 0.04 19.26
CA ARG A 121 -5.52 1.41 18.77
C ARG A 121 -4.30 2.32 18.97
N ARG A 122 -3.41 2.02 19.92
CA ARG A 122 -2.20 2.85 20.18
C ARG A 122 -0.90 2.21 19.69
N ALA A 123 -0.97 1.04 19.04
CA ALA A 123 0.22 0.43 18.47
C ALA A 123 0.81 1.34 17.37
N ARG A 124 2.10 1.68 17.52
CA ARG A 124 2.88 2.39 16.51
C ARG A 124 3.58 1.38 15.62
N GLY A 125 3.74 1.71 14.34
CA GLY A 125 4.50 0.87 13.41
C GLY A 125 5.99 1.01 13.65
N GLY A 126 6.76 -0.05 13.37
CA GLY A 126 8.22 0.04 13.27
C GLY A 126 8.67 0.31 11.83
N ALA A 127 9.98 0.48 11.61
CA ALA A 127 10.56 0.72 10.29
C ALA A 127 10.11 -0.31 9.22
N GLY A 128 9.99 -1.59 9.58
CA GLY A 128 9.47 -2.61 8.68
C GLY A 128 8.05 -2.32 8.17
N ALA A 129 7.15 -1.83 9.03
CA ALA A 129 5.79 -1.46 8.63
C ALA A 129 5.76 -0.23 7.71
N ALA A 130 6.77 0.65 7.81
CA ALA A 130 6.94 1.77 6.90
C ALA A 130 7.30 1.28 5.50
N VAL A 131 8.27 0.37 5.40
CA VAL A 131 8.71 -0.23 4.13
C VAL A 131 7.55 -0.96 3.47
N VAL A 132 6.85 -1.83 4.21
CA VAL A 132 5.70 -2.59 3.68
C VAL A 132 4.62 -1.64 3.16
N GLN A 133 4.27 -0.59 3.91
CA GLN A 133 3.26 0.36 3.48
C GLN A 133 3.70 1.21 2.28
N GLY A 134 4.96 1.67 2.25
CA GLY A 134 5.49 2.45 1.13
C GLY A 134 5.57 1.62 -0.17
N VAL A 135 6.06 0.39 -0.07
CA VAL A 135 6.05 -0.58 -1.16
C VAL A 135 4.61 -0.88 -1.60
N GLY A 136 3.71 -1.12 -0.64
CA GLY A 136 2.27 -1.29 -0.89
C GLY A 136 1.65 -0.14 -1.68
N GLY A 137 1.99 1.11 -1.33
CA GLY A 137 1.54 2.28 -2.10
C GLY A 137 2.09 2.31 -3.52
N ALA A 138 3.37 1.98 -3.72
CA ALA A 138 3.96 1.88 -5.06
C ALA A 138 3.30 0.77 -5.91
N ILE A 139 2.95 -0.35 -5.29
CA ILE A 139 2.21 -1.46 -5.92
C ILE A 139 0.81 -1.03 -6.34
N VAL A 140 0.09 -0.29 -5.49
CA VAL A 140 -1.24 0.23 -5.82
C VAL A 140 -1.16 1.18 -7.02
N ILE A 141 -0.18 2.09 -7.05
CA ILE A 141 0.07 2.97 -8.20
C ILE A 141 0.39 2.15 -9.44
N GLY A 142 1.37 1.25 -9.35
CA GLY A 142 1.80 0.39 -10.46
C GLY A 142 0.68 -0.49 -11.00
N GLY A 143 -0.11 -1.10 -10.13
CA GLY A 143 -1.28 -1.91 -10.49
C GLY A 143 -2.38 -1.10 -11.15
N THR A 144 -2.63 0.12 -10.66
CA THR A 144 -3.60 1.04 -11.28
C THR A 144 -3.15 1.42 -12.69
N LEU A 145 -1.88 1.78 -12.88
CA LEU A 145 -1.32 2.13 -14.19
C LEU A 145 -1.23 0.92 -15.12
N LEU A 146 -0.88 -0.26 -14.60
CA LEU A 146 -0.86 -1.48 -15.39
C LEU A 146 -2.26 -1.89 -15.83
N GLY A 147 -3.27 -1.80 -14.96
CA GLY A 147 -4.67 -2.01 -15.31
C GLY A 147 -5.15 -1.06 -16.41
N TYR A 148 -4.73 0.21 -16.33
CA TYR A 148 -4.95 1.18 -17.41
C TYR A 148 -4.30 0.73 -18.74
N LEU A 149 -3.03 0.33 -18.72
CA LEU A 149 -2.32 -0.11 -19.92
C LEU A 149 -2.90 -1.40 -20.50
N LEU A 150 -3.34 -2.33 -19.66
CA LEU A 150 -3.91 -3.62 -20.08
C LEU A 150 -5.35 -3.48 -20.58
N SER A 151 -6.16 -2.60 -20.00
CA SER A 151 -7.52 -2.35 -20.50
C SER A 151 -7.51 -1.63 -21.85
N HIS A 152 -6.49 -0.82 -22.13
CA HIS A 152 -6.39 -0.03 -23.35
C HIS A 152 -6.58 -0.84 -24.67
N PRO A 153 -5.92 -2.00 -24.89
CA PRO A 153 -6.15 -2.81 -26.09
C PRO A 153 -7.47 -3.58 -26.09
N TYR A 154 -7.99 -4.03 -24.93
CA TYR A 154 -9.20 -4.87 -24.90
C TYR A 154 -10.48 -4.06 -25.04
N THR A 155 -10.55 -2.90 -24.40
CA THR A 155 -11.72 -2.02 -24.50
C THR A 155 -11.72 -1.24 -25.82
N PHE A 156 -10.57 -1.13 -26.50
CA PHE A 156 -10.45 -0.20 -27.63
C PHE A 156 -9.66 -0.65 -28.87
N GLY A 157 -9.18 -1.90 -28.92
CA GLY A 157 -8.32 -2.41 -30.00
C GLY A 157 -9.01 -3.15 -31.15
N GLY A 158 -10.34 -3.15 -31.23
CA GLY A 158 -11.07 -4.06 -32.12
C GLY A 158 -11.29 -3.63 -33.57
N SER A 159 -10.47 -2.78 -34.21
CA SER A 159 -10.69 -2.47 -35.64
C SER A 159 -9.40 -2.07 -36.35
N ASP A 160 -9.13 -2.74 -37.47
CA ASP A 160 -8.06 -2.45 -38.43
C ASP A 160 -8.19 -1.08 -39.13
N THR A 161 -9.19 -0.27 -38.75
CA THR A 161 -9.32 1.13 -39.12
C THR A 161 -8.73 2.01 -38.02
N PRO A 162 -7.48 2.50 -38.16
CA PRO A 162 -6.97 3.53 -37.26
C PRO A 162 -7.89 4.74 -37.39
N CYS A 163 -8.34 5.27 -36.25
CA CYS A 163 -9.10 6.52 -36.23
C CYS A 163 -8.18 7.59 -36.87
N THR A 164 -8.51 8.04 -38.08
CA THR A 164 -7.59 8.73 -39.00
C THR A 164 -7.49 10.25 -38.77
N SER A 165 -8.30 10.79 -37.86
CA SER A 165 -8.22 12.20 -37.46
C SER A 165 -7.28 12.38 -36.27
N ALA A 166 -6.67 13.56 -36.13
CA ALA A 166 -5.77 13.90 -35.03
C ALA A 166 -6.42 13.85 -33.61
N SER A 167 -7.70 13.48 -33.55
CA SER A 167 -8.63 13.59 -32.44
C SER A 167 -9.34 12.26 -32.15
N CYS A 168 -8.59 11.21 -31.76
CA CYS A 168 -9.12 10.01 -31.08
C CYS A 168 -9.59 10.33 -29.63
N TRP A 169 -10.12 11.52 -29.45
CA TRP A 169 -10.73 12.02 -28.23
C TRP A 169 -11.96 11.16 -27.91
N PRO A 170 -12.18 10.71 -26.66
CA PRO A 170 -11.58 11.13 -25.37
C PRO A 170 -10.74 10.05 -24.66
N GLN A 171 -10.17 9.07 -25.37
CA GLN A 171 -9.61 7.85 -24.75
C GLN A 171 -8.63 8.09 -23.58
N ARG A 172 -7.57 8.87 -23.82
CA ARG A 172 -6.52 9.13 -22.81
C ARG A 172 -7.05 9.89 -21.59
N PRO A 173 -7.74 11.05 -21.73
CA PRO A 173 -8.25 11.77 -20.57
C PRO A 173 -9.32 10.99 -19.80
N GLN A 174 -10.21 10.27 -20.48
CA GLN A 174 -11.23 9.45 -19.83
C GLN A 174 -10.59 8.32 -19.02
N ALA A 175 -9.63 7.61 -19.61
CA ALA A 175 -8.96 6.52 -18.93
C ALA A 175 -8.04 7.01 -17.79
N LEU A 176 -7.38 8.16 -17.95
CA LEU A 176 -6.64 8.79 -16.86
C LEU A 176 -7.59 9.18 -15.71
N ALA A 177 -8.76 9.75 -16.02
CA ALA A 177 -9.76 10.10 -15.01
C ALA A 177 -10.20 8.87 -14.19
N LEU A 178 -10.33 7.69 -14.83
CA LEU A 178 -10.64 6.43 -14.15
C LEU A 178 -9.55 5.99 -13.15
N THR A 179 -8.28 6.32 -13.40
CA THR A 179 -7.17 5.93 -12.51
C THR A 179 -7.04 6.79 -11.25
N VAL A 180 -7.68 7.96 -11.19
CA VAL A 180 -7.48 8.96 -10.13
C VAL A 180 -7.67 8.40 -8.72
N PRO A 181 -8.75 7.64 -8.39
CA PRO A 181 -8.91 7.10 -7.04
C PRO A 181 -7.77 6.17 -6.63
N GLY A 182 -7.33 5.29 -7.53
CA GLY A 182 -6.24 4.34 -7.28
C GLY A 182 -4.90 5.05 -7.05
N LEU A 183 -4.57 6.03 -7.90
CA LEU A 183 -3.35 6.83 -7.76
C LEU A 183 -3.31 7.60 -6.44
N ALA A 184 -4.44 8.23 -6.07
CA ALA A 184 -4.55 8.97 -4.81
C ALA A 184 -4.44 8.06 -3.59
N ALA A 185 -5.03 6.86 -3.62
CA ALA A 185 -4.92 5.88 -2.55
C ALA A 185 -3.48 5.39 -2.36
N GLY A 186 -2.79 5.10 -3.47
CA GLY A 186 -1.38 4.72 -3.46
C GLY A 186 -0.47 5.83 -2.94
N LEU A 187 -0.74 7.09 -3.32
CA LEU A 187 -0.03 8.25 -2.80
C LEU A 187 -0.30 8.42 -1.29
N ALA A 188 -1.54 8.25 -0.84
CA ALA A 188 -1.90 8.29 0.58
C ALA A 188 -1.15 7.20 1.37
N LEU A 189 -1.01 5.98 0.84
CA LEU A 189 -0.20 4.93 1.44
C LEU A 189 1.27 5.36 1.59
N ILE A 190 1.87 5.92 0.55
CA ILE A 190 3.26 6.40 0.55
C ILE A 190 3.44 7.51 1.61
N VAL A 191 2.56 8.51 1.63
CA VAL A 191 2.59 9.60 2.63
C VAL A 191 2.48 9.03 4.05
N MET A 192 1.58 8.09 4.27
CA MET A 192 1.38 7.45 5.57
C MET A 192 2.56 6.55 5.98
N ALA A 193 3.35 6.03 5.04
CA ALA A 193 4.59 5.32 5.33
C ALA A 193 5.62 6.22 6.01
N PHE A 194 5.74 7.49 5.61
CA PHE A 194 6.61 8.47 6.28
C PHE A 194 6.12 8.86 7.67
N LEU A 195 4.82 8.71 7.93
CA LEU A 195 4.17 9.04 9.21
C LEU A 195 4.02 7.84 10.15
N VAL A 196 4.64 6.70 9.81
CA VAL A 196 4.60 5.41 10.53
C VAL A 196 4.78 5.52 12.05
N ASN A 197 5.67 6.40 12.49
CA ASN A 197 6.05 6.58 13.90
C ASN A 197 5.17 7.60 14.64
N ARG A 198 4.50 8.50 13.89
CA ARG A 198 3.71 9.60 14.45
C ARG A 198 2.25 9.24 14.61
N LEU A 199 1.70 8.46 13.68
CA LEU A 199 0.29 8.12 13.66
C LEU A 199 0.01 6.71 14.20
N PRO A 200 -1.12 6.52 14.91
CA PRO A 200 -1.57 5.20 15.31
C PRO A 200 -1.92 4.35 14.09
N TRP A 201 -1.73 3.04 14.20
CA TRP A 201 -1.94 2.10 13.09
C TRP A 201 -3.32 2.20 12.45
N TRP A 202 -4.40 2.35 13.25
CA TRP A 202 -5.77 2.39 12.71
C TRP A 202 -6.00 3.59 11.77
N ILE A 203 -5.37 4.75 12.03
CA ILE A 203 -5.48 5.92 11.13
C ILE A 203 -4.79 5.60 9.81
N ARG A 204 -3.60 5.00 9.87
CA ARG A 204 -2.85 4.62 8.66
C ARG A 204 -3.59 3.62 7.80
N ALA A 205 -4.35 2.70 8.41
CA ALA A 205 -5.18 1.72 7.72
C ALA A 205 -6.44 2.37 7.11
N VAL A 206 -7.13 3.22 7.86
CA VAL A 206 -8.42 3.79 7.44
C VAL A 206 -8.24 4.91 6.40
N VAL A 207 -7.22 5.76 6.53
CA VAL A 207 -7.10 6.96 5.66
C VAL A 207 -6.98 6.61 4.17
N PRO A 208 -6.09 5.72 3.72
CA PRO A 208 -6.00 5.38 2.29
C PRO A 208 -7.30 4.78 1.74
N ALA A 209 -7.97 3.93 2.51
CA ALA A 209 -9.26 3.35 2.14
C ALA A 209 -10.36 4.42 2.07
N ALA A 210 -10.40 5.34 3.03
CA ALA A 210 -11.36 6.45 3.05
C ALA A 210 -11.13 7.42 1.88
N VAL A 211 -9.87 7.77 1.59
CA VAL A 211 -9.51 8.59 0.42
C VAL A 211 -9.96 7.92 -0.87
N TRP A 212 -9.69 6.63 -1.03
CA TRP A 212 -10.12 5.86 -2.19
C TRP A 212 -11.64 5.85 -2.34
N LEU A 213 -12.38 5.50 -1.28
CA LEU A 213 -13.84 5.45 -1.28
C LEU A 213 -14.48 6.81 -1.58
N LEU A 214 -13.95 7.88 -0.98
CA LEU A 214 -14.46 9.24 -1.20
C LEU A 214 -14.26 9.68 -2.65
N LEU A 215 -13.07 9.44 -3.21
CA LEU A 215 -12.79 9.76 -4.61
C LEU A 215 -13.57 8.89 -5.59
N LEU A 216 -13.75 7.60 -5.29
CA LEU A 216 -14.58 6.70 -6.09
C LEU A 216 -16.04 7.17 -6.08
N SER A 217 -16.57 7.51 -4.90
CA SER A 217 -17.95 8.00 -4.77
C SER A 217 -18.15 9.32 -5.50
N LEU A 218 -17.19 10.25 -5.36
CA LEU A 218 -17.21 11.52 -6.09
C LEU A 218 -17.15 11.27 -7.60
N GLN A 219 -16.23 10.41 -8.06
CA GLN A 219 -16.08 10.04 -9.46
C GLN A 219 -17.40 9.54 -10.03
N TYR A 220 -18.05 8.56 -9.39
CA TYR A 220 -19.36 8.04 -9.83
C TYR A 220 -20.45 9.11 -9.80
N GLY A 221 -20.48 9.94 -8.76
CA GLY A 221 -21.50 10.99 -8.61
C GLY A 221 -21.41 12.08 -9.67
N ILE A 222 -20.20 12.45 -10.11
CA ILE A 222 -19.99 13.49 -11.12
C ILE A 222 -19.84 12.94 -12.55
N TRP A 223 -19.75 11.61 -12.71
CA TRP A 223 -19.36 11.00 -13.98
C TRP A 223 -20.32 11.39 -15.11
N ASP A 224 -21.57 10.95 -15.01
CA ASP A 224 -22.57 11.16 -16.07
C ASP A 224 -22.96 12.63 -16.21
N ALA A 225 -23.02 13.36 -15.09
CA ALA A 225 -23.48 14.74 -15.06
C ALA A 225 -22.44 15.76 -15.58
N THR A 226 -21.15 15.50 -15.33
CA THR A 226 -20.07 16.48 -15.57
C THR A 226 -18.99 15.96 -16.49
N LEU A 227 -18.46 14.76 -16.25
CA LEU A 227 -17.33 14.24 -17.00
C LEU A 227 -17.73 13.70 -18.38
N LEU A 228 -18.86 12.99 -18.47
CA LEU A 228 -19.34 12.40 -19.71
C LEU A 228 -19.58 13.45 -20.83
N PRO A 229 -20.24 14.61 -20.58
CA PRO A 229 -20.39 15.64 -21.60
C PRO A 229 -19.05 16.24 -22.07
N ILE A 230 -18.05 16.35 -21.18
CA ILE A 230 -16.71 16.82 -21.53
C ILE A 230 -16.03 15.84 -22.49
N PHE A 231 -16.23 14.54 -22.27
CA PHE A 231 -15.68 13.48 -23.12
C PHE A 231 -16.39 13.36 -24.47
N GLN A 232 -17.66 13.77 -24.58
CA GLN A 232 -18.42 13.74 -25.83
C GLN A 232 -18.08 14.88 -26.80
N GLY A 233 -17.66 16.04 -26.31
CA GLY A 233 -17.33 17.19 -27.16
C GLY A 233 -15.89 17.15 -27.67
N PRO A 234 -15.56 17.60 -28.90
CA PRO A 234 -14.18 17.72 -29.35
C PRO A 234 -13.38 18.62 -28.39
N PRO A 235 -12.07 18.35 -28.18
CA PRO A 235 -11.24 19.20 -27.32
C PRO A 235 -11.26 20.62 -27.89
N ARG A 236 -11.66 21.59 -27.06
CA ARG A 236 -11.64 23.02 -27.40
C ARG A 236 -10.23 23.59 -27.28
#